data_AF-A0A4Q3C563-F1
#
_entry.id   AF-A0A4Q3C563-F1
#
_cell.length_a   1.000
_cell.length_b   1.000
_cell.length_c   1.000
_cell.angle_alpha   90.00
_cell.angle_beta   90.00
_cell.angle_gamma   90.00
#
_symmetry.space_group_name_H-M   'P 1'
#
loop_
_entity.id
_entity.type
_entity.pdbx_description
1 polymer ?
#
loop_
_entity_poly.entity_id
_entity_poly.type
_entity_poly.pdbx_seq_one_letter_code
_entity_poly.pdbx_strand_id
1 'polypeptide(L)'
;MRKPIQLILALLCLGNLAYSQSLPVGSQALEDYYRRAQLAGKLDSTVSFTIRPLIPSAALKIKDFAYPDSLEQRYNLLDADHSGVSKNGKLKWQLLPMSIQLQANSHHPYGWNDGAMIPAKGLQSLLSAGIYAEYGILSVQFKPEVVLAANSSFDTFNKDHYDVITARYYDFYNNIDLPARFGKSGVTKAYWGQSSIRLNYKALSFGLSTENLWWGPGLRNSLLMSNTAPGFKHLTLNTRKPISSPIGSFEGQIIAGRLEGSGYGVLEPEREYFGQPLYVEKPNNWRYLSGLAITWQPKWVPGLFLGLTRSAQTYSNGLNKFGDYLPFFSSKKQEAAAEAINKRDQRNSYFMRWLWPEEKAEVYFEYGRNNYSGSSGDLA
;
A
#
# COMPACT_ATOMS: atom_id res chain seq x y z
N MET A 1 -28.24 -54.75 35.02
CA MET A 1 -27.11 -55.17 34.15
C MET A 1 -27.32 -54.60 32.75
N ARG A 2 -26.25 -53.99 32.18
CA ARG A 2 -26.01 -53.65 30.76
C ARG A 2 -26.70 -52.40 30.15
N LYS A 3 -25.96 -51.28 30.29
CA LYS A 3 -25.58 -50.21 29.33
C LYS A 3 -26.61 -49.65 28.33
N PRO A 4 -26.84 -48.32 28.32
CA PRO A 4 -27.08 -47.57 27.09
C PRO A 4 -25.75 -47.07 26.50
N ILE A 5 -25.63 -47.22 25.19
CA ILE A 5 -24.52 -46.81 24.34
C ILE A 5 -24.50 -45.28 24.25
N GLN A 6 -23.48 -44.64 24.84
CA GLN A 6 -23.13 -43.27 24.52
C GLN A 6 -22.36 -43.27 23.21
N LEU A 7 -23.01 -42.88 22.11
CA LEU A 7 -22.35 -42.61 20.86
C LEU A 7 -21.63 -41.26 21.00
N ILE A 8 -20.34 -41.32 21.27
CA ILE A 8 -19.42 -40.18 21.21
C ILE A 8 -19.36 -39.73 19.75
N LEU A 9 -20.10 -38.68 19.42
CA LEU A 9 -19.83 -37.88 18.21
C LEU A 9 -18.85 -36.77 18.62
N ALA A 10 -17.57 -37.13 18.72
CA ALA A 10 -16.49 -36.17 18.75
C ALA A 10 -16.40 -35.51 17.37
N LEU A 11 -17.27 -34.52 17.10
CA LEU A 11 -17.08 -33.62 15.98
C LEU A 11 -15.93 -32.69 16.38
N LEU A 12 -14.73 -33.02 15.89
CA LEU A 12 -13.61 -32.08 15.80
C LEU A 12 -14.05 -30.87 14.97
N CYS A 13 -14.64 -29.87 15.63
CA CYS A 13 -14.74 -28.51 15.10
C CYS A 13 -13.34 -27.88 15.14
N LEU A 14 -12.47 -28.33 14.23
CA LEU A 14 -11.32 -27.56 13.82
C LEU A 14 -11.85 -26.32 13.10
N GLY A 15 -11.98 -25.22 13.83
CA GLY A 15 -12.28 -23.90 13.29
C GLY A 15 -11.29 -23.58 12.18
N ASN A 16 -11.72 -23.72 10.93
CA ASN A 16 -10.93 -23.32 9.78
C ASN A 16 -11.14 -21.82 9.61
N LEU A 17 -10.21 -21.04 10.15
CA LEU A 17 -10.11 -19.61 9.92
C LEU A 17 -10.05 -19.30 8.41
N ALA A 18 -10.51 -18.12 8.03
CA ALA A 18 -10.37 -17.61 6.68
C ALA A 18 -8.88 -17.49 6.27
N TYR A 19 -8.55 -17.82 5.01
CA TYR A 19 -7.17 -18.04 4.57
C TYR A 19 -6.70 -17.12 3.46
N SER A 20 -7.33 -15.97 3.23
CA SER A 20 -6.82 -15.02 2.22
C SER A 20 -7.00 -13.54 2.55
N GLN A 21 -7.28 -13.19 3.80
CA GLN A 21 -7.18 -11.80 4.26
C GLN A 21 -5.76 -11.26 4.06
N SER A 22 -5.69 -10.00 3.67
CA SER A 22 -4.42 -9.29 3.55
C SER A 22 -4.02 -8.69 4.90
N LEU A 23 -2.71 -8.52 5.09
CA LEU A 23 -2.16 -7.67 6.13
C LEU A 23 -1.98 -6.27 5.52
N PRO A 24 -2.77 -5.27 5.96
CA PRO A 24 -2.62 -3.91 5.46
C PRO A 24 -1.23 -3.35 5.73
N VAL A 25 -0.71 -2.58 4.78
CA VAL A 25 0.53 -1.82 4.93
C VAL A 25 0.38 -0.83 6.08
N GLY A 26 1.41 -0.72 6.92
CA GLY A 26 1.40 0.20 8.06
C GLY A 26 0.61 -0.33 9.27
N SER A 27 0.19 -1.60 9.26
CA SER A 27 -0.39 -2.24 10.45
C SER A 27 0.62 -2.19 11.60
N GLN A 28 0.26 -1.49 12.68
CA GLN A 28 1.17 -1.20 13.78
C GLN A 28 1.76 -2.48 14.37
N ALA A 29 3.09 -2.54 14.45
CA ALA A 29 3.91 -3.63 15.01
C ALA A 29 3.77 -5.03 14.37
N LEU A 30 2.73 -5.32 13.60
CA LEU A 30 2.50 -6.65 13.00
C LEU A 30 3.52 -6.98 11.91
N GLU A 31 3.78 -6.04 11.00
CA GLU A 31 4.75 -6.28 9.93
C GLU A 31 6.17 -6.44 10.51
N ASP A 32 6.56 -5.58 11.46
CA ASP A 32 7.83 -5.67 12.17
C ASP A 32 7.96 -6.98 12.95
N TYR A 33 6.87 -7.47 13.56
CA TYR A 33 6.86 -8.76 14.23
C TYR A 33 7.19 -9.88 13.24
N TYR A 34 6.49 -9.95 12.10
CA TYR A 34 6.71 -11.03 11.13
C TYR A 34 8.09 -10.91 10.46
N ARG A 35 8.57 -9.70 10.20
CA ARG A 35 9.91 -9.48 9.67
C ARG A 35 10.99 -9.93 10.65
N ARG A 36 10.83 -9.65 11.95
CA ARG A 36 11.71 -10.19 13.01
C ARG A 36 11.59 -11.70 13.17
N ALA A 37 10.39 -12.26 13.03
CA ALA A 37 10.18 -13.71 13.09
C ALA A 37 10.86 -14.44 11.91
N GLN A 38 10.90 -13.82 10.72
CA GLN A 38 11.70 -14.29 9.59
C GLN A 38 13.20 -14.28 9.90
N LEU A 39 13.71 -13.18 10.48
CA LEU A 39 15.11 -13.08 10.93
C LEU A 39 15.45 -14.12 12.01
N ALA A 40 14.50 -14.48 12.86
CA ALA A 40 14.66 -15.51 13.87
C ALA A 40 14.53 -16.95 13.33
N GLY A 41 14.41 -17.13 12.00
CA GLY A 41 14.26 -18.44 11.36
C GLY A 41 12.90 -19.12 11.62
N LYS A 42 11.92 -18.39 12.16
CA LYS A 42 10.58 -18.94 12.48
C LYS A 42 9.63 -18.92 11.30
N LEU A 43 9.93 -18.12 10.27
CA LEU A 43 9.11 -17.98 9.06
C LEU A 43 9.90 -18.34 7.81
N ASP A 44 9.16 -18.59 6.74
CA ASP A 44 9.70 -18.89 5.41
C ASP A 44 10.65 -17.77 4.95
N SER A 45 11.92 -18.12 4.75
CA SER A 45 12.96 -17.21 4.29
C SER A 45 12.85 -16.86 2.81
N THR A 46 11.89 -17.45 2.09
CA THR A 46 11.62 -17.14 0.68
C THR A 46 10.65 -15.98 0.46
N VAL A 47 9.96 -15.53 1.51
CA VAL A 47 9.07 -14.36 1.44
C VAL A 47 9.88 -13.07 1.48
N SER A 48 9.76 -12.20 0.48
CA SER A 48 10.65 -11.05 0.35
C SER A 48 10.31 -9.87 1.25
N PHE A 49 9.06 -9.73 1.72
CA PHE A 49 8.52 -8.50 2.34
C PHE A 49 8.69 -7.22 1.48
N THR A 50 9.02 -7.37 0.20
CA THR A 50 9.23 -6.23 -0.72
C THR A 50 8.01 -5.90 -1.57
N ILE A 51 6.98 -6.74 -1.55
CA ILE A 51 5.71 -6.51 -2.25
C ILE A 51 4.59 -6.70 -1.23
N ARG A 52 3.88 -5.62 -0.92
CA ARG A 52 2.81 -5.57 0.09
C ARG A 52 1.55 -4.94 -0.51
N PRO A 53 0.34 -5.33 -0.05
CA PRO A 53 0.06 -6.10 1.17
C PRO A 53 0.35 -7.60 1.06
N LEU A 54 0.73 -8.22 2.18
CA LEU A 54 0.97 -9.67 2.25
C LEU A 54 -0.34 -10.41 2.50
N ILE A 55 -0.40 -11.69 2.09
CA ILE A 55 -1.50 -12.60 2.45
C ILE A 55 -0.91 -13.63 3.45
N PRO A 56 -1.00 -13.40 4.77
CA PRO A 56 -0.21 -14.14 5.77
C PRO A 56 -0.43 -15.66 5.76
N SER A 57 -1.66 -16.09 5.54
CA SER A 57 -2.04 -17.50 5.41
C SER A 57 -1.39 -18.20 4.22
N ALA A 58 -1.18 -17.49 3.11
CA ALA A 58 -0.59 -18.04 1.90
C ALA A 58 0.94 -17.93 1.91
N ALA A 59 1.46 -16.76 2.30
CA ALA A 59 2.89 -16.45 2.30
C ALA A 59 3.61 -17.03 3.53
N LEU A 60 3.03 -16.88 4.72
CA LEU A 60 3.68 -17.22 6.00
C LEU A 60 3.10 -18.47 6.65
N LYS A 61 2.00 -19.02 6.11
CA LYS A 61 1.21 -20.12 6.70
C LYS A 61 0.63 -19.77 8.09
N ILE A 62 0.41 -18.48 8.35
CA ILE A 62 -0.14 -17.97 9.62
C ILE A 62 -1.63 -17.69 9.43
N LYS A 63 -2.46 -18.30 10.29
CA LYS A 63 -3.92 -18.18 10.20
C LYS A 63 -4.43 -16.93 10.92
N ASP A 64 -3.99 -16.76 12.16
CA ASP A 64 -4.35 -15.62 12.99
C ASP A 64 -3.24 -14.57 12.91
N PHE A 65 -3.31 -13.75 11.86
CA PHE A 65 -2.27 -12.79 11.58
C PHE A 65 -2.32 -11.55 12.51
N ALA A 66 -3.47 -11.29 13.12
CA ALA A 66 -3.70 -10.10 13.94
C ALA A 66 -3.15 -10.27 15.36
N TYR A 67 -3.06 -11.51 15.84
CA TYR A 67 -2.56 -11.86 17.17
C TYR A 67 -1.38 -12.82 17.05
N PRO A 68 -0.19 -12.33 16.64
CA PRO A 68 0.97 -13.16 16.40
C PRO A 68 1.58 -13.78 17.67
N ASP A 69 1.28 -13.24 18.85
CA ASP A 69 1.76 -13.74 20.14
C ASP A 69 0.73 -14.73 20.73
N SER A 70 1.14 -15.98 20.90
CA SER A 70 0.30 -17.01 21.50
C SER A 70 0.05 -16.80 23.00
N LEU A 71 0.86 -15.97 23.67
CA LEU A 71 0.73 -15.67 25.10
C LEU A 71 -0.22 -14.49 25.36
N GLU A 72 -0.62 -13.77 24.31
CA GLU A 72 -1.54 -12.63 24.44
C GLU A 72 -2.90 -13.10 24.95
N GLN A 73 -3.34 -12.53 26.08
CA GLN A 73 -4.67 -12.80 26.62
C GLN A 73 -5.73 -12.14 25.73
N ARG A 74 -6.65 -12.96 25.24
CA ARG A 74 -7.73 -12.53 24.34
C ARG A 74 -9.02 -12.38 25.12
N TYR A 75 -9.64 -11.21 25.02
CA TYR A 75 -10.93 -10.95 25.64
C TYR A 75 -12.04 -10.94 24.58
N ASN A 76 -12.95 -11.91 24.64
CA ASN A 76 -14.17 -11.89 23.84
C ASN A 76 -15.31 -11.27 24.66
N LEU A 77 -15.29 -9.93 24.79
CA LEU A 77 -16.25 -9.20 25.63
C LEU A 77 -17.71 -9.39 25.23
N LEU A 78 -17.97 -9.73 23.97
CA LEU A 78 -19.32 -9.86 23.40
C LEU A 78 -19.80 -11.31 23.32
N ASP A 79 -18.99 -12.27 23.75
CA ASP A 79 -19.21 -13.71 23.56
C ASP A 79 -19.69 -14.07 22.15
N ALA A 80 -19.11 -13.39 21.15
CA ALA A 80 -19.54 -13.48 19.77
C ALA A 80 -18.52 -14.25 18.93
N ASP A 81 -19.02 -15.04 17.97
CA ASP A 81 -18.18 -15.63 16.94
C ASP A 81 -17.58 -14.52 16.07
N HIS A 82 -16.26 -14.48 15.99
CA HIS A 82 -15.52 -13.55 15.13
C HIS A 82 -15.12 -14.19 13.79
N SER A 83 -15.39 -15.47 13.61
CA SER A 83 -15.17 -16.19 12.35
C SER A 83 -16.06 -17.43 12.28
N GLY A 84 -16.29 -17.94 11.09
CA GLY A 84 -17.10 -19.14 10.92
C GLY A 84 -17.01 -19.75 9.54
N VAL A 85 -17.52 -20.97 9.44
CA VAL A 85 -17.58 -21.76 8.20
C VAL A 85 -19.01 -22.25 8.00
N SER A 86 -19.55 -22.15 6.79
CA SER A 86 -20.87 -22.67 6.48
C SER A 86 -20.94 -24.19 6.62
N LYS A 87 -22.15 -24.73 6.82
CA LYS A 87 -22.39 -26.18 6.97
C LYS A 87 -21.83 -27.03 5.82
N ASN A 88 -21.78 -26.47 4.61
CA ASN A 88 -21.23 -27.13 3.42
C ASN A 88 -19.73 -26.90 3.22
N GLY A 89 -19.04 -26.21 4.13
CA GLY A 89 -17.61 -25.92 4.09
C GLY A 89 -17.18 -24.89 3.03
N LYS A 90 -18.10 -24.39 2.21
CA LYS A 90 -17.77 -23.57 1.04
C LYS A 90 -17.56 -22.10 1.36
N LEU A 91 -18.33 -21.55 2.30
CA LEU A 91 -18.24 -20.16 2.73
C LEU A 91 -17.46 -20.10 4.04
N LYS A 92 -16.40 -19.32 4.07
CA LYS A 92 -15.68 -18.94 5.29
C LYS A 92 -15.81 -17.45 5.48
N TRP A 93 -15.98 -17.00 6.70
CA TRP A 93 -16.07 -15.58 7.02
C TRP A 93 -15.29 -15.26 8.28
N GLN A 94 -14.87 -14.00 8.41
CA GLN A 94 -14.14 -13.50 9.56
C GLN A 94 -14.40 -12.00 9.73
N LEU A 95 -14.58 -11.56 10.97
CA LEU A 95 -14.51 -10.16 11.36
C LEU A 95 -13.04 -9.74 11.40
N LEU A 96 -12.72 -8.64 10.74
CA LEU A 96 -11.40 -8.05 10.78
C LEU A 96 -11.27 -7.19 12.03
N PRO A 97 -10.07 -7.08 12.63
CA PRO A 97 -9.86 -6.25 13.79
C PRO A 97 -10.32 -4.81 13.54
N MET A 98 -11.10 -4.29 14.49
CA MET A 98 -11.39 -2.87 14.57
C MET A 98 -10.14 -2.14 15.04
N SER A 99 -9.81 -1.03 14.39
CA SER A 99 -8.68 -0.18 14.75
C SER A 99 -9.12 1.26 14.85
N ILE A 100 -8.66 1.94 15.90
CA ILE A 100 -8.79 3.38 16.07
C ILE A 100 -7.39 3.93 16.26
N GLN A 101 -6.96 4.81 15.37
CA GLN A 101 -5.72 5.55 15.50
C GLN A 101 -6.03 7.00 15.80
N LEU A 102 -5.37 7.56 16.81
CA LEU A 102 -5.48 8.95 17.22
C LEU A 102 -4.13 9.64 17.03
N GLN A 103 -4.15 10.81 16.40
CA GLN A 103 -2.97 11.65 16.18
C GLN A 103 -3.31 13.08 16.57
N ALA A 104 -2.42 13.74 17.30
CA ALA A 104 -2.59 15.13 17.70
C ALA A 104 -1.33 15.93 17.35
N ASN A 105 -1.48 16.86 16.42
CA ASN A 105 -0.42 17.78 16.02
C ASN A 105 -0.69 19.16 16.60
N SER A 106 0.11 19.60 17.57
CA SER A 106 -0.13 20.86 18.30
C SER A 106 0.23 22.12 17.50
N HIS A 107 1.26 22.05 16.65
CA HIS A 107 1.78 23.21 15.92
C HIS A 107 1.70 23.08 14.40
N HIS A 108 2.38 22.10 13.79
CA HIS A 108 2.34 21.82 12.36
C HIS A 108 2.00 20.34 12.15
N PRO A 109 1.41 19.98 10.99
CA PRO A 109 1.28 18.58 10.64
C PRO A 109 2.62 17.88 10.65
N TYR A 110 2.64 16.70 11.27
CA TYR A 110 3.81 15.83 11.27
C TYR A 110 3.33 14.38 11.26
N GLY A 111 3.91 13.60 10.36
CA GLY A 111 3.49 12.23 10.11
C GLY A 111 4.05 11.72 8.80
N TRP A 112 4.12 10.40 8.68
CA TRP A 112 4.58 9.71 7.47
C TRP A 112 3.81 8.41 7.36
N ASN A 113 3.47 8.03 6.13
CA ASN A 113 2.84 6.74 5.85
C ASN A 113 1.53 6.52 6.61
N ASP A 114 0.77 7.61 6.78
CA ASP A 114 -0.45 7.66 7.58
C ASP A 114 -1.71 7.19 6.80
N GLY A 115 -1.52 6.60 5.61
CA GLY A 115 -2.59 6.05 4.80
C GLY A 115 -3.67 7.08 4.48
N ALA A 116 -4.89 6.84 4.97
CA ALA A 116 -6.04 7.69 4.71
C ALA A 116 -6.00 9.07 5.38
N MET A 117 -5.24 9.21 6.47
CA MET A 117 -5.12 10.47 7.22
C MET A 117 -4.45 11.56 6.38
N ILE A 118 -4.68 12.82 6.76
CA ILE A 118 -4.12 13.98 6.08
C ILE A 118 -3.11 14.70 6.97
N PRO A 119 -2.16 15.46 6.39
CA PRO A 119 -1.31 16.36 7.15
C PRO A 119 -2.15 17.52 7.72
N ALA A 120 -2.74 17.29 8.88
CA ALA A 120 -3.58 18.23 9.61
C ALA A 120 -2.97 18.65 10.94
N LYS A 121 -3.18 19.92 11.33
CA LYS A 121 -3.02 20.39 12.71
C LYS A 121 -4.27 20.09 13.52
N GLY A 122 -4.08 19.79 14.79
CA GLY A 122 -5.12 19.45 15.75
C GLY A 122 -5.29 17.94 15.91
N LEU A 123 -6.40 17.55 16.54
CA LEU A 123 -6.76 16.15 16.71
C LEU A 123 -7.25 15.56 15.39
N GLN A 124 -6.78 14.36 15.08
CA GLN A 124 -7.19 13.54 13.96
C GLN A 124 -7.40 12.10 14.43
N SER A 125 -8.43 11.45 13.90
CA SER A 125 -8.71 10.05 14.12
C SER A 125 -8.95 9.30 12.81
N LEU A 126 -8.45 8.07 12.76
CA LEU A 126 -8.71 7.10 11.70
C LEU A 126 -9.39 5.88 12.32
N LEU A 127 -10.62 5.63 11.89
CA LEU A 127 -11.41 4.47 12.31
C LEU A 127 -11.47 3.47 11.16
N SER A 128 -11.23 2.20 11.45
CA SER A 128 -11.43 1.11 10.51
C SER A 128 -12.00 -0.11 11.21
N ALA A 129 -12.95 -0.76 10.56
CA ALA A 129 -13.50 -2.06 10.92
C ALA A 129 -13.87 -2.77 9.63
N GLY A 130 -13.89 -4.10 9.62
CA GLY A 130 -14.18 -4.79 8.37
C GLY A 130 -14.59 -6.23 8.53
N ILE A 131 -14.99 -6.80 7.39
CA ILE A 131 -15.36 -8.19 7.25
C ILE A 131 -14.59 -8.80 6.08
N TYR A 132 -14.32 -10.09 6.20
CA TYR A 132 -13.74 -10.91 5.17
C TYR A 132 -14.63 -12.12 4.91
N ALA A 133 -14.79 -12.49 3.65
CA ALA A 133 -15.49 -13.69 3.23
C ALA A 133 -14.75 -14.39 2.08
N GLU A 134 -14.79 -15.72 2.07
CA GLU A 134 -14.19 -16.56 1.04
C GLU A 134 -15.20 -17.61 0.59
N TYR A 135 -15.40 -17.73 -0.73
CA TYR A 135 -16.21 -18.76 -1.36
C TYR A 135 -15.42 -19.41 -2.51
N GLY A 136 -14.83 -20.56 -2.25
CA GLY A 136 -13.97 -21.25 -3.23
C GLY A 136 -12.74 -20.41 -3.59
N ILE A 137 -12.62 -20.02 -4.87
CA ILE A 137 -11.52 -19.17 -5.35
C ILE A 137 -11.80 -17.68 -5.14
N LEU A 138 -13.03 -17.28 -4.84
CA LEU A 138 -13.39 -15.88 -4.63
C LEU A 138 -13.15 -15.49 -3.17
N SER A 139 -12.46 -14.38 -2.95
CA SER A 139 -12.35 -13.73 -1.64
C SER A 139 -12.79 -12.28 -1.73
N VAL A 140 -13.53 -11.83 -0.74
CA VAL A 140 -14.00 -10.46 -0.59
C VAL A 140 -13.57 -9.95 0.78
N GLN A 141 -12.85 -8.83 0.78
CA GLN A 141 -12.46 -8.09 1.95
C GLN A 141 -13.10 -6.71 1.87
N PHE A 142 -13.91 -6.36 2.86
CA PHE A 142 -14.46 -5.01 3.00
C PHE A 142 -13.99 -4.42 4.32
N LYS A 143 -13.04 -3.48 4.25
CA LYS A 143 -12.42 -2.83 5.40
C LYS A 143 -12.33 -1.31 5.14
N PRO A 144 -13.45 -0.59 5.24
CA PRO A 144 -13.49 0.86 5.07
C PRO A 144 -12.64 1.61 6.11
N GLU A 145 -12.33 2.85 5.78
CA GLU A 145 -11.57 3.77 6.62
C GLU A 145 -12.29 5.11 6.68
N VAL A 146 -12.52 5.62 7.89
CA VAL A 146 -13.14 6.94 8.12
C VAL A 146 -12.14 7.81 8.85
N VAL A 147 -11.84 8.96 8.25
CA VAL A 147 -10.94 9.97 8.82
C VAL A 147 -11.76 11.15 9.29
N LEU A 148 -11.47 11.58 10.52
CA LEU A 148 -11.97 12.81 11.13
C LEU A 148 -10.76 13.66 11.52
N ALA A 149 -10.61 14.83 10.94
CA ALA A 149 -9.49 15.72 11.23
C ALA A 149 -10.01 17.12 11.57
N ALA A 150 -9.55 17.66 12.70
CA ALA A 150 -9.81 19.06 13.05
C ALA A 150 -9.29 20.03 11.98
N ASN A 151 -8.15 19.68 11.37
CA ASN A 151 -7.50 20.44 10.30
C ASN A 151 -7.46 21.95 10.59
N SER A 152 -7.07 22.32 11.81
CA SER A 152 -7.03 23.72 12.26
C SER A 152 -5.99 24.52 11.47
N SER A 153 -6.09 25.85 11.48
CA SER A 153 -5.14 26.71 10.78
C SER A 153 -3.73 26.63 11.39
N PHE A 154 -2.75 26.64 10.51
CA PHE A 154 -1.32 26.76 10.82
C PHE A 154 -0.64 27.58 9.74
N ASP A 155 0.54 28.10 10.09
CA ASP A 155 1.35 28.86 9.16
C ASP A 155 1.96 27.92 8.12
N THR A 156 1.79 28.26 6.85
CA THR A 156 2.31 27.48 5.73
C THR A 156 3.52 28.20 5.12
N PHE A 157 3.34 28.84 3.99
CA PHE A 157 4.35 29.69 3.37
C PHE A 157 4.20 31.13 3.89
N ASN A 158 5.32 31.75 4.28
CA ASN A 158 5.32 33.11 4.84
C ASN A 158 4.67 34.10 3.85
N LYS A 159 3.74 34.92 4.36
CA LYS A 159 2.98 35.91 3.57
C LYS A 159 3.82 37.12 3.19
N ASP A 160 4.85 37.43 3.96
CA ASP A 160 5.66 38.64 3.82
C ASP A 160 6.94 38.42 2.98
N HIS A 161 7.09 37.26 2.33
CA HIS A 161 8.18 37.03 1.38
C HIS A 161 7.95 37.78 0.06
N TYR A 162 9.04 38.19 -0.58
CA TYR A 162 9.00 38.80 -1.91
C TYR A 162 8.23 37.91 -2.90
N ASP A 163 7.38 38.52 -3.72
CA ASP A 163 6.51 37.79 -4.65
C ASP A 163 7.29 36.90 -5.62
N VAL A 164 8.51 37.29 -5.99
CA VAL A 164 9.41 36.45 -6.81
C VAL A 164 9.73 35.11 -6.14
N ILE A 165 9.90 35.07 -4.81
CA ILE A 165 10.15 33.83 -4.06
C ILE A 165 8.88 32.98 -4.03
N THR A 166 7.73 33.63 -3.86
CA THR A 166 6.43 32.96 -3.99
C THR A 166 6.28 32.34 -5.38
N ALA A 167 6.58 33.06 -6.46
CA ALA A 167 6.51 32.52 -7.82
C ALA A 167 7.40 31.27 -7.98
N ARG A 168 8.63 31.28 -7.44
CA ARG A 168 9.52 30.11 -7.42
C ARG A 168 8.95 28.92 -6.63
N TYR A 169 8.20 29.18 -5.56
CA TYR A 169 7.50 28.13 -4.84
C TYR A 169 6.47 27.44 -5.77
N TYR A 170 5.67 28.22 -6.50
CA TYR A 170 4.68 27.68 -7.43
C TYR A 170 5.29 26.96 -8.66
N ASP A 171 6.49 27.36 -9.12
CA ASP A 171 7.21 26.64 -10.20
C ASP A 171 7.34 25.13 -9.89
N PHE A 172 7.59 24.77 -8.61
CA PHE A 172 7.66 23.38 -8.18
C PHE A 172 6.27 22.79 -7.87
N TYR A 173 5.49 23.48 -7.03
CA TYR A 173 4.27 22.91 -6.46
C TYR A 173 3.08 22.85 -7.43
N ASN A 174 3.11 23.57 -8.56
CA ASN A 174 2.13 23.37 -9.63
C ASN A 174 2.26 22.01 -10.33
N ASN A 175 3.44 21.37 -10.24
CA ASN A 175 3.74 20.09 -10.90
C ASN A 175 3.48 18.86 -10.01
N ILE A 176 3.00 19.06 -8.78
CA ILE A 176 2.69 18.00 -7.82
C ILE A 176 1.35 18.27 -7.12
N ASP A 177 0.66 17.21 -6.73
CA ASP A 177 -0.57 17.31 -5.96
C ASP A 177 -0.28 17.21 -4.45
N LEU A 178 0.31 18.28 -3.92
CA LEU A 178 0.77 18.37 -2.53
C LEU A 178 0.30 19.70 -1.90
N PRO A 179 -0.99 19.82 -1.55
CA PRO A 179 -1.51 21.02 -0.91
C PRO A 179 -0.84 21.24 0.45
N ALA A 180 -0.54 22.50 0.78
CA ALA A 180 0.02 22.82 2.10
C ALA A 180 -0.99 22.58 3.24
N ARG A 181 -2.30 22.66 2.94
CA ARG A 181 -3.41 22.35 3.84
C ARG A 181 -4.62 21.90 3.02
N PHE A 182 -5.40 20.96 3.53
CA PHE A 182 -6.59 20.41 2.85
C PHE A 182 -7.86 21.20 3.21
N GLY A 183 -7.96 22.45 2.77
CA GLY A 183 -9.13 23.29 3.05
C GLY A 183 -9.07 24.01 4.39
N LYS A 184 -10.07 24.87 4.62
CA LYS A 184 -10.15 25.74 5.80
C LYS A 184 -10.91 25.14 6.99
N SER A 185 -11.71 24.10 6.75
CA SER A 185 -12.57 23.46 7.75
C SER A 185 -12.00 22.12 8.22
N GLY A 186 -12.60 21.58 9.28
CA GLY A 186 -12.44 20.16 9.61
C GLY A 186 -12.78 19.27 8.42
N VAL A 187 -12.11 18.12 8.34
CA VAL A 187 -12.22 17.17 7.25
C VAL A 187 -12.81 15.87 7.80
N THR A 188 -13.93 15.45 7.22
CA THR A 188 -14.51 14.12 7.41
C THR A 188 -14.53 13.42 6.09
N LYS A 189 -13.86 12.27 5.97
CA LYS A 189 -13.80 11.53 4.71
C LYS A 189 -13.86 10.03 4.94
N ALA A 190 -14.69 9.37 4.15
CA ALA A 190 -14.80 7.92 4.13
C ALA A 190 -14.17 7.37 2.86
N TYR A 191 -13.38 6.31 3.03
CA TYR A 191 -12.74 5.58 1.95
C TYR A 191 -13.17 4.12 1.98
N TRP A 192 -13.09 3.48 0.82
CA TRP A 192 -13.17 2.02 0.72
C TRP A 192 -12.06 1.33 1.52
N GLY A 193 -10.99 2.05 1.87
CA GLY A 193 -9.93 1.59 2.76
C GLY A 193 -9.23 0.35 2.23
N GLN A 194 -8.91 -0.58 3.12
CA GLN A 194 -8.19 -1.81 2.80
C GLN A 194 -9.12 -2.90 2.25
N SER A 195 -9.93 -2.55 1.25
CA SER A 195 -10.92 -3.45 0.64
C SER A 195 -10.42 -4.08 -0.66
N SER A 196 -10.86 -5.31 -0.94
CA SER A 196 -10.58 -5.99 -2.19
C SER A 196 -11.59 -7.09 -2.54
N ILE A 197 -11.71 -7.38 -3.83
CA ILE A 197 -12.44 -8.52 -4.39
C ILE A 197 -11.45 -9.25 -5.29
N ARG A 198 -11.15 -10.51 -4.97
CA ARG A 198 -10.06 -11.26 -5.60
C ARG A 198 -10.47 -12.67 -5.97
N LEU A 199 -9.96 -13.14 -7.11
CA LEU A 199 -9.96 -14.52 -7.55
C LEU A 199 -8.58 -15.11 -7.31
N ASN A 200 -8.51 -16.08 -6.42
CA ASN A 200 -7.29 -16.70 -5.94
C ASN A 200 -7.17 -18.11 -6.51
N TYR A 201 -6.15 -18.32 -7.35
CA TYR A 201 -5.86 -19.63 -7.93
C TYR A 201 -4.41 -20.01 -7.65
N LYS A 202 -4.21 -21.06 -6.85
CA LYS A 202 -2.89 -21.51 -6.40
C LYS A 202 -2.08 -20.34 -5.80
N ALA A 203 -0.93 -20.03 -6.40
CA ALA A 203 -0.02 -18.97 -5.96
C ALA A 203 -0.37 -17.59 -6.54
N LEU A 204 -1.39 -17.47 -7.39
CA LEU A 204 -1.76 -16.21 -8.05
C LEU A 204 -3.09 -15.67 -7.53
N SER A 205 -3.22 -14.34 -7.56
CA SER A 205 -4.44 -13.59 -7.23
C SER A 205 -4.67 -12.52 -8.28
N PHE A 206 -5.88 -12.46 -8.81
CA PHE A 206 -6.33 -11.37 -9.67
C PHE A 206 -7.54 -10.69 -9.02
N GLY A 207 -7.62 -9.36 -9.02
CA GLY A 207 -8.75 -8.70 -8.40
C GLY A 207 -8.82 -7.19 -8.57
N LEU A 208 -9.89 -6.63 -8.03
CA LEU A 208 -10.09 -5.19 -7.81
C LEU A 208 -9.77 -4.89 -6.35
N SER A 209 -8.96 -3.87 -6.09
CA SER A 209 -8.55 -3.50 -4.74
C SER A 209 -8.49 -1.99 -4.56
N THR A 210 -8.65 -1.56 -3.30
CA THR A 210 -8.33 -0.21 -2.83
C THR A 210 -7.26 -0.23 -1.75
N GLU A 211 -6.62 -1.37 -1.51
CA GLU A 211 -5.60 -1.53 -0.47
C GLU A 211 -4.37 -0.67 -0.75
N ASN A 212 -3.77 -0.18 0.33
CA ASN A 212 -2.47 0.48 0.23
C ASN A 212 -1.40 -0.51 -0.19
N LEU A 213 -0.48 -0.03 -1.03
CA LEU A 213 0.63 -0.81 -1.56
C LEU A 213 1.95 -0.35 -0.94
N TRP A 214 2.91 -1.26 -0.84
CA TRP A 214 4.28 -0.90 -0.56
C TRP A 214 5.23 -1.76 -1.36
N TRP A 215 6.08 -1.12 -2.16
CA TRP A 215 7.05 -1.81 -2.99
C TRP A 215 8.48 -1.44 -2.66
N GLY A 216 9.32 -2.41 -2.41
CA GLY A 216 10.70 -2.21 -1.99
C GLY A 216 10.95 -2.62 -0.53
N PRO A 217 12.22 -2.71 -0.15
CA PRO A 217 12.63 -3.32 1.11
C PRO A 217 12.66 -2.34 2.29
N GLY A 218 12.55 -1.04 2.02
CA GLY A 218 12.57 0.01 3.02
C GLY A 218 11.49 -0.19 4.09
N LEU A 219 11.87 0.11 5.33
CA LEU A 219 10.99 0.04 6.51
C LEU A 219 10.20 1.33 6.71
N ARG A 220 10.83 2.47 6.42
CA ARG A 220 10.25 3.80 6.68
C ARG A 220 9.79 4.51 5.42
N ASN A 221 10.36 4.19 4.26
CA ASN A 221 9.98 4.78 2.98
C ASN A 221 10.17 3.76 1.87
N SER A 222 9.39 3.91 0.80
CA SER A 222 9.61 3.31 -0.52
C SER A 222 9.73 4.44 -1.53
N LEU A 223 10.59 4.28 -2.54
CA LEU A 223 10.80 5.33 -3.53
C LEU A 223 9.66 5.45 -4.55
N LEU A 224 8.95 4.37 -4.87
CA LEU A 224 7.94 4.36 -5.94
C LEU A 224 6.52 4.17 -5.44
N MET A 225 6.30 3.41 -4.36
CA MET A 225 4.97 3.06 -3.89
C MET A 225 4.97 2.81 -2.39
N SER A 226 4.25 3.64 -1.65
CA SER A 226 4.08 3.57 -0.18
C SER A 226 2.62 3.84 0.19
N ASN A 227 2.32 3.81 1.48
CA ASN A 227 1.05 4.21 2.07
C ASN A 227 1.08 5.66 2.60
N THR A 228 1.83 6.56 1.96
CA THR A 228 1.83 8.01 2.30
C THR A 228 0.50 8.70 1.95
N ALA A 229 -0.34 8.08 1.14
CA ALA A 229 -1.66 8.56 0.74
C ALA A 229 -2.72 7.45 0.91
N PRO A 230 -4.03 7.78 0.87
CA PRO A 230 -5.07 6.77 0.89
C PRO A 230 -4.90 5.78 -0.26
N GLY A 231 -5.31 4.54 -0.04
CA GLY A 231 -5.37 3.55 -1.11
C GLY A 231 -6.28 3.99 -2.26
N PHE A 232 -5.96 3.53 -3.47
CA PHE A 232 -6.63 3.94 -4.71
C PHE A 232 -7.24 2.74 -5.42
N LYS A 233 -8.28 2.97 -6.23
CA LYS A 233 -8.94 1.90 -6.98
C LYS A 233 -7.98 1.35 -8.04
N HIS A 234 -7.69 0.06 -7.97
CA HIS A 234 -6.81 -0.59 -8.94
C HIS A 234 -7.18 -2.05 -9.20
N LEU A 235 -6.98 -2.47 -10.44
CA LEU A 235 -6.85 -3.88 -10.78
C LEU A 235 -5.46 -4.34 -10.36
N THR A 236 -5.36 -5.56 -9.84
CA THR A 236 -4.10 -6.17 -9.40
C THR A 236 -4.01 -7.62 -9.87
N LEU A 237 -2.83 -8.00 -10.36
CA LEU A 237 -2.42 -9.39 -10.54
C LEU A 237 -1.15 -9.60 -9.71
N ASN A 238 -1.20 -10.44 -8.69
CA ASN A 238 -0.07 -10.64 -7.78
C ASN A 238 0.13 -12.09 -7.36
N THR A 239 1.36 -12.39 -6.93
CA THR A 239 1.67 -13.62 -6.21
C THR A 239 1.12 -13.53 -4.79
N ARG A 240 0.57 -14.64 -4.28
CA ARG A 240 0.08 -14.78 -2.88
C ARG A 240 1.15 -15.37 -1.95
N LYS A 241 2.15 -15.99 -2.55
CA LYS A 241 3.32 -16.62 -1.92
C LYS A 241 4.43 -16.74 -2.96
N PRO A 242 5.70 -16.91 -2.55
CA PRO A 242 6.81 -17.13 -3.47
C PRO A 242 6.55 -18.31 -4.42
N ILE A 243 6.79 -18.10 -5.71
CA ILE A 243 6.73 -19.14 -6.74
C ILE A 243 8.13 -19.72 -6.92
N SER A 244 8.29 -21.00 -6.59
CA SER A 244 9.57 -21.70 -6.74
C SER A 244 9.86 -22.04 -8.21
N SER A 245 11.13 -21.93 -8.59
CA SER A 245 11.66 -22.25 -9.91
C SER A 245 13.06 -22.88 -9.79
N PRO A 246 13.62 -23.48 -10.86
CA PRO A 246 14.97 -24.04 -10.85
C PRO A 246 16.09 -23.04 -10.54
N ILE A 247 15.83 -21.73 -10.67
CA ILE A 247 16.80 -20.65 -10.45
C ILE A 247 16.53 -19.84 -9.18
N GLY A 248 15.53 -20.20 -8.39
CA GLY A 248 15.17 -19.45 -7.18
C GLY A 248 13.67 -19.25 -7.01
N SER A 249 13.28 -18.35 -6.13
CA SER A 249 11.89 -17.99 -5.86
C SER A 249 11.54 -16.62 -6.43
N PHE A 250 10.30 -16.44 -6.88
CA PHE A 250 9.81 -15.19 -7.45
C PHE A 250 8.54 -14.71 -6.77
N GLU A 251 8.45 -13.40 -6.56
CA GLU A 251 7.25 -12.68 -6.17
C GLU A 251 7.01 -11.54 -7.16
N GLY A 252 5.76 -11.19 -7.39
CA GLY A 252 5.44 -10.14 -8.34
C GLY A 252 4.05 -9.56 -8.18
N GLN A 253 3.89 -8.32 -8.63
CA GLN A 253 2.61 -7.63 -8.71
C GLN A 253 2.56 -6.69 -9.92
N ILE A 254 1.45 -6.72 -10.63
CA ILE A 254 1.11 -5.77 -11.69
C ILE A 254 -0.18 -5.06 -11.28
N ILE A 255 -0.24 -3.74 -11.45
CA ILE A 255 -1.44 -2.95 -11.18
C ILE A 255 -1.83 -2.07 -12.36
N ALA A 256 -3.13 -1.82 -12.47
CA ALA A 256 -3.74 -0.80 -13.31
C ALA A 256 -4.73 0.00 -12.47
N GLY A 257 -4.35 1.22 -12.11
CA GLY A 257 -5.01 2.06 -11.12
C GLY A 257 -5.59 3.35 -11.68
N ARG A 258 -6.60 3.85 -10.98
CA ARG A 258 -7.20 5.16 -11.18
C ARG A 258 -6.88 6.04 -9.98
N LEU A 259 -6.15 7.13 -10.24
CA LEU A 259 -5.79 8.14 -9.25
C LEU A 259 -6.67 9.37 -9.44
N GLU A 260 -7.21 9.86 -8.33
CA GLU A 260 -7.95 11.11 -8.27
C GLU A 260 -7.04 12.24 -7.77
N GLY A 261 -7.34 13.48 -8.16
CA GLY A 261 -6.68 14.64 -7.57
C GLY A 261 -7.20 14.91 -6.15
N SER A 262 -6.40 15.62 -5.35
CA SER A 262 -6.78 16.07 -4.01
C SER A 262 -7.99 17.03 -4.06
N GLY A 263 -8.11 17.79 -5.16
CA GLY A 263 -9.10 18.86 -5.32
C GLY A 263 -8.71 20.16 -4.62
N TYR A 264 -7.49 20.24 -4.06
CA TYR A 264 -6.98 21.41 -3.38
C TYR A 264 -5.88 22.09 -4.18
N GLY A 265 -5.78 23.39 -3.96
CA GLY A 265 -4.72 24.23 -4.48
C GLY A 265 -3.39 24.03 -3.75
N VAL A 266 -2.41 24.88 -4.04
CA VAL A 266 -1.07 24.78 -3.46
C VAL A 266 -1.02 25.46 -2.09
N LEU A 267 -1.48 26.72 -2.02
CA LEU A 267 -1.59 27.51 -0.80
C LEU A 267 -3.03 27.98 -0.61
N GLU A 268 -3.39 28.32 0.61
CA GLU A 268 -4.69 28.91 0.93
C GLU A 268 -4.52 30.24 1.71
N PRO A 269 -4.95 31.39 1.17
CA PRO A 269 -5.46 31.61 -0.20
C PRO A 269 -4.35 31.44 -1.25
N GLU A 270 -4.77 31.23 -2.51
CA GLU A 270 -3.86 31.27 -3.65
C GLU A 270 -3.26 32.66 -3.85
N ARG A 271 -2.07 32.71 -4.44
CA ARG A 271 -1.30 33.95 -4.61
C ARG A 271 -1.19 34.36 -6.07
N GLU A 272 -0.88 35.63 -6.27
CA GLU A 272 -0.72 36.25 -7.57
C GLU A 272 0.66 36.88 -7.70
N TYR A 273 1.14 37.04 -8.94
CA TYR A 273 2.35 37.79 -9.26
C TYR A 273 2.10 38.64 -10.50
N PHE A 274 2.33 39.96 -10.41
CA PHE A 274 1.94 40.93 -11.45
C PHE A 274 0.46 40.85 -11.88
N GLY A 275 -0.43 40.59 -10.92
CA GLY A 275 -1.88 40.47 -11.18
C GLY A 275 -2.29 39.22 -11.96
N GLN A 276 -1.43 38.21 -12.03
CA GLN A 276 -1.73 36.90 -12.61
C GLN A 276 -1.73 35.83 -11.51
N PRO A 277 -2.70 34.91 -11.48
CA PRO A 277 -2.71 33.80 -10.52
C PRO A 277 -1.49 32.90 -10.73
N LEU A 278 -0.78 32.60 -9.63
CA LEU A 278 0.37 31.69 -9.64
C LEU A 278 -0.05 30.22 -9.69
N TYR A 279 -1.23 29.89 -9.18
CA TYR A 279 -1.74 28.53 -9.22
C TYR A 279 -2.25 28.17 -10.61
N VAL A 280 -1.74 27.06 -11.14
CA VAL A 280 -2.24 26.47 -12.38
C VAL A 280 -3.14 25.31 -12.03
N GLU A 281 -4.44 25.45 -12.32
CA GLU A 281 -5.40 24.38 -12.07
C GLU A 281 -5.02 23.11 -12.83
N LYS A 282 -4.98 21.99 -12.09
CA LYS A 282 -4.73 20.69 -12.68
C LYS A 282 -5.91 20.31 -13.58
N PRO A 283 -5.69 19.61 -14.72
CA PRO A 283 -6.76 19.12 -15.57
C PRO A 283 -7.82 18.38 -14.74
N ASN A 284 -9.10 18.69 -14.97
CA ASN A 284 -10.23 18.02 -14.34
C ASN A 284 -10.45 16.63 -14.95
N ASN A 285 -9.45 15.76 -14.79
CA ASN A 285 -9.42 14.42 -15.33
C ASN A 285 -8.63 13.49 -14.38
N TRP A 286 -9.05 12.25 -14.33
CA TRP A 286 -8.37 11.22 -13.55
C TRP A 286 -7.06 10.80 -14.22
N ARG A 287 -6.12 10.33 -13.40
CA ARG A 287 -4.81 9.86 -13.85
C ARG A 287 -4.79 8.34 -13.80
N TYR A 288 -4.37 7.73 -14.90
CA TYR A 288 -4.12 6.29 -14.96
C TYR A 288 -2.71 6.00 -14.46
N LEU A 289 -2.60 5.03 -13.56
CA LEU A 289 -1.36 4.51 -13.02
C LEU A 289 -1.20 3.05 -13.46
N SER A 290 -0.11 2.75 -14.15
CA SER A 290 0.34 1.36 -14.35
C SER A 290 1.54 1.13 -13.45
N GLY A 291 1.58 0.01 -12.73
CA GLY A 291 2.78 -0.36 -11.98
C GLY A 291 3.13 -1.84 -12.06
N LEU A 292 4.42 -2.13 -11.91
CA LEU A 292 5.03 -3.46 -11.91
C LEU A 292 6.03 -3.54 -10.76
N ALA A 293 5.96 -4.61 -9.97
CA ALA A 293 6.96 -4.98 -8.99
C ALA A 293 7.34 -6.45 -9.20
N ILE A 294 8.63 -6.75 -9.23
CA ILE A 294 9.16 -8.12 -9.33
C ILE A 294 10.29 -8.25 -8.33
N THR A 295 10.31 -9.37 -7.63
CA THR A 295 11.39 -9.76 -6.73
C THR A 295 11.81 -11.18 -7.01
N TRP A 296 13.12 -11.41 -7.05
CA TRP A 296 13.76 -12.69 -7.27
C TRP A 296 14.73 -12.99 -6.13
N GLN A 297 14.64 -14.20 -5.58
CA GLN A 297 15.60 -14.75 -4.64
C GLN A 297 16.38 -15.89 -5.33
N PRO A 298 17.65 -15.70 -5.72
CA PRO A 298 18.44 -16.76 -6.31
C PRO A 298 18.66 -17.91 -5.32
N LYS A 299 18.56 -19.16 -5.81
CA LYS A 299 18.78 -20.35 -4.96
C LYS A 299 20.21 -20.48 -4.41
N TRP A 300 21.20 -19.87 -5.08
CA TRP A 300 22.63 -19.98 -4.77
C TRP A 300 23.13 -18.90 -3.81
N VAL A 301 22.35 -17.84 -3.55
CA VAL A 301 22.62 -16.90 -2.44
C VAL A 301 21.38 -16.85 -1.55
N PRO A 302 21.28 -17.74 -0.55
CA PRO A 302 20.15 -17.76 0.38
C PRO A 302 19.93 -16.39 1.04
N GLY A 303 18.67 -16.01 1.17
CA GLY A 303 18.28 -14.75 1.81
C GLY A 303 18.49 -13.47 0.98
N LEU A 304 19.18 -13.53 -0.16
CA LEU A 304 19.34 -12.39 -1.05
C LEU A 304 18.07 -12.22 -1.91
N PHE A 305 17.47 -11.04 -1.90
CA PHE A 305 16.38 -10.64 -2.75
C PHE A 305 16.84 -9.50 -3.64
N LEU A 306 16.64 -9.66 -4.94
CA LEU A 306 16.89 -8.64 -5.95
C LEU A 306 15.55 -8.28 -6.59
N GLY A 307 15.26 -7.00 -6.75
CA GLY A 307 14.00 -6.61 -7.33
C GLY A 307 14.03 -5.32 -8.12
N LEU A 308 12.95 -5.17 -8.88
CA LEU A 308 12.69 -4.05 -9.77
C LEU A 308 11.25 -3.61 -9.55
N THR A 309 11.06 -2.30 -9.39
CA THR A 309 9.75 -1.66 -9.48
C THR A 309 9.75 -0.65 -10.62
N ARG A 310 8.61 -0.56 -11.30
CA ARG A 310 8.37 0.42 -12.36
C ARG A 310 6.96 0.96 -12.24
N SER A 311 6.81 2.27 -12.33
CA SER A 311 5.51 2.93 -12.38
C SER A 311 5.45 3.88 -13.57
N ALA A 312 4.25 4.02 -14.12
CA ALA A 312 3.96 4.95 -15.20
C ALA A 312 2.62 5.62 -14.96
N GLN A 313 2.58 6.93 -15.09
CA GLN A 313 1.39 7.74 -14.88
C GLN A 313 1.10 8.62 -16.10
N THR A 314 -0.17 8.70 -16.48
CA THR A 314 -0.64 9.59 -17.54
C THR A 314 -2.07 10.02 -17.25
N TYR A 315 -2.48 11.20 -17.74
CA TYR A 315 -3.89 11.56 -17.76
C TYR A 315 -4.66 10.64 -18.70
N SER A 316 -5.93 10.38 -18.39
CA SER A 316 -6.74 9.40 -19.12
C SER A 316 -6.98 9.76 -20.58
N ASN A 317 -6.98 11.05 -20.93
CA ASN A 317 -7.05 11.55 -22.31
C ASN A 317 -5.78 11.22 -23.14
N GLY A 318 -4.68 10.84 -22.48
CA GLY A 318 -3.46 10.35 -23.13
C GLY A 318 -3.46 8.84 -23.42
N LEU A 319 -4.52 8.10 -23.07
CA LEU A 319 -4.64 6.65 -23.32
C LEU A 319 -5.34 6.39 -24.66
N ASN A 320 -4.56 6.19 -25.72
CA ASN A 320 -5.12 6.07 -27.08
C ASN A 320 -4.96 4.66 -27.67
N LYS A 321 -4.01 3.85 -27.17
CA LYS A 321 -3.69 2.52 -27.71
C LYS A 321 -3.56 1.51 -26.58
N PHE A 322 -3.75 0.21 -26.88
CA PHE A 322 -3.62 -0.86 -25.88
C PHE A 322 -2.24 -0.87 -25.18
N GLY A 323 -1.16 -0.57 -25.91
CA GLY A 323 0.19 -0.46 -25.35
C GLY A 323 0.38 0.66 -24.32
N ASP A 324 -0.58 1.59 -24.20
CA ASP A 324 -0.55 2.66 -23.21
C ASP A 324 -0.90 2.18 -21.80
N TYR A 325 -1.65 1.08 -21.70
CA TYR A 325 -2.07 0.49 -20.43
C TYR A 325 -0.97 -0.35 -19.76
N LEU A 326 -0.07 -0.94 -20.56
CA LEU A 326 1.06 -1.76 -20.08
C LEU A 326 2.39 -1.27 -20.67
N PRO A 327 2.84 -0.07 -20.28
CA PRO A 327 4.00 0.59 -20.89
C PRO A 327 5.35 -0.01 -20.45
N PHE A 328 5.36 -1.11 -19.70
CA PHE A 328 6.58 -1.81 -19.29
C PHE A 328 7.26 -2.53 -20.44
N PHE A 329 6.49 -2.91 -21.47
CA PHE A 329 6.94 -3.67 -22.62
C PHE A 329 7.25 -2.80 -23.85
N SER A 330 7.09 -1.48 -23.75
CA SER A 330 7.43 -0.55 -24.82
C SER A 330 8.82 0.06 -24.63
N SER A 331 9.51 0.32 -25.75
CA SER A 331 10.85 0.90 -25.78
C SER A 331 10.86 2.29 -25.13
N LYS A 332 11.86 2.55 -24.27
CA LYS A 332 12.06 3.87 -23.65
C LYS A 332 12.38 4.88 -24.76
N LYS A 333 11.59 5.95 -24.89
CA LYS A 333 12.02 7.17 -25.58
C LYS A 333 12.46 8.18 -24.53
N GLN A 334 13.69 8.67 -24.66
CA GLN A 334 14.23 9.76 -23.86
C GLN A 334 13.70 11.05 -24.49
N GLU A 335 12.98 11.85 -23.71
CA GLU A 335 12.30 13.05 -24.20
C GLU A 335 12.87 14.28 -23.48
N ALA A 336 12.89 15.42 -24.17
CA ALA A 336 13.44 16.66 -23.63
C ALA A 336 12.57 17.21 -22.48
N ALA A 337 13.20 17.81 -21.47
CA ALA A 337 12.54 18.30 -20.25
C ALA A 337 11.43 19.34 -20.48
N ALA A 338 11.46 20.07 -21.61
CA ALA A 338 10.51 21.15 -21.93
C ALA A 338 9.12 20.65 -22.35
N GLU A 339 8.93 19.36 -22.69
CA GLU A 339 7.66 18.82 -23.19
C GLU A 339 6.87 18.02 -22.14
N ALA A 340 7.23 18.15 -20.86
CA ALA A 340 6.86 17.20 -19.80
C ALA A 340 5.41 17.26 -19.29
N ILE A 341 4.70 18.40 -19.43
CA ILE A 341 3.43 18.65 -18.71
C ILE A 341 2.29 17.70 -19.14
N ASN A 342 2.31 17.19 -20.38
CA ASN A 342 1.29 16.28 -20.91
C ASN A 342 1.84 14.91 -21.33
N LYS A 343 3.10 14.61 -21.03
CA LYS A 343 3.74 13.33 -21.38
C LYS A 343 3.72 12.38 -20.19
N ARG A 344 3.80 11.08 -20.49
CA ARG A 344 3.79 10.01 -19.50
C ARG A 344 4.99 10.16 -18.53
N ASP A 345 4.72 10.25 -17.24
CA ASP A 345 5.76 10.14 -16.20
C ASP A 345 6.08 8.65 -16.00
N GLN A 346 7.36 8.30 -15.95
CA GLN A 346 7.82 6.93 -15.76
C GLN A 346 8.99 6.90 -14.80
N ARG A 347 8.87 6.08 -13.76
CA ARG A 347 9.89 5.92 -12.72
C ARG A 347 10.24 4.46 -12.57
N ASN A 348 11.50 4.19 -12.26
CA ASN A 348 11.99 2.84 -11.97
C ASN A 348 12.76 2.87 -10.65
N SER A 349 12.72 1.77 -9.91
CA SER A 349 13.61 1.54 -8.79
C SER A 349 14.15 0.12 -8.85
N TYR A 350 15.39 -0.02 -8.42
CA TYR A 350 16.11 -1.27 -8.27
C TYR A 350 16.45 -1.43 -6.81
N PHE A 351 16.21 -2.60 -6.25
CA PHE A 351 16.44 -2.82 -4.83
C PHE A 351 17.05 -4.17 -4.52
N MET A 352 17.70 -4.20 -3.36
CA MET A 352 18.23 -5.40 -2.75
C MET A 352 17.76 -5.47 -1.29
N ARG A 353 17.42 -6.67 -0.83
CA ARG A 353 17.31 -7.01 0.59
C ARG A 353 18.07 -8.29 0.82
N TRP A 354 18.99 -8.31 1.77
CA TRP A 354 19.74 -9.51 2.13
C TRP A 354 19.45 -9.87 3.58
N LEU A 355 18.81 -11.02 3.75
CA LEU A 355 18.46 -11.61 5.04
C LEU A 355 19.60 -12.50 5.54
N TRP A 356 20.06 -12.26 6.76
CA TRP A 356 21.05 -13.09 7.48
C TRP A 356 20.42 -13.68 8.75
N PRO A 357 19.69 -14.83 8.65
CA PRO A 357 18.97 -15.39 9.80
C PRO A 357 19.88 -15.79 10.97
N GLU A 358 21.09 -16.28 10.69
CA GLU A 358 22.06 -16.68 11.72
C GLU A 358 22.46 -15.49 12.60
N GLU A 359 22.67 -14.33 11.98
CA GLU A 359 23.03 -13.07 12.66
C GLU A 359 21.82 -12.26 13.13
N LYS A 360 20.60 -12.72 12.82
CA LYS A 360 19.34 -11.99 13.06
C LYS A 360 19.38 -10.56 12.50
N ALA A 361 20.05 -10.38 11.37
CA ALA A 361 20.27 -9.09 10.72
C ALA A 361 19.77 -9.10 9.27
N GLU A 362 19.49 -7.90 8.76
CA GLU A 362 19.23 -7.70 7.34
C GLU A 362 19.86 -6.39 6.87
N VAL A 363 20.27 -6.37 5.61
CA VAL A 363 20.74 -5.17 4.92
C VAL A 363 19.84 -4.94 3.71
N TYR A 364 19.44 -3.70 3.46
CA TYR A 364 18.68 -3.37 2.27
C TYR A 364 19.16 -2.07 1.64
N PHE A 365 18.91 -1.98 0.34
CA PHE A 365 19.24 -0.85 -0.50
C PHE A 365 18.16 -0.66 -1.55
N GLU A 366 17.85 0.58 -1.88
CA GLU A 366 16.90 0.93 -2.94
C GLU A 366 17.42 2.15 -3.71
N TYR A 367 17.47 2.04 -5.04
CA TYR A 367 17.93 3.09 -5.94
C TYR A 367 16.87 3.41 -6.98
N GLY A 368 16.37 4.65 -6.96
CA GLY A 368 15.35 5.16 -7.87
C GLY A 368 15.96 5.98 -9.00
N ARG A 369 15.41 5.83 -10.21
CA ARG A 369 15.76 6.62 -11.38
C ARG A 369 14.53 7.02 -12.19
N ASN A 370 14.40 8.31 -12.48
CA ASN A 370 13.39 8.86 -13.37
C ASN A 370 13.84 8.73 -14.84
N ASN A 371 12.91 8.48 -15.76
CA ASN A 371 13.18 8.42 -17.19
C ASN A 371 13.67 9.74 -17.82
N TYR A 372 13.52 10.87 -17.13
CA TYR A 372 14.08 12.17 -17.53
C TYR A 372 15.47 12.45 -16.96
N SER A 373 16.06 11.52 -16.19
CA SER A 373 17.46 11.65 -15.75
C SER A 373 18.40 11.45 -16.94
N GLY A 374 19.42 12.29 -17.05
CA GLY A 374 20.48 12.22 -18.06
C GLY A 374 21.21 10.87 -18.08
N SER A 375 22.17 10.73 -18.99
CA SER A 375 22.98 9.53 -19.16
C SER A 375 23.64 9.12 -17.83
N SER A 376 23.91 7.82 -17.63
CA SER A 376 24.74 7.36 -16.50
C SER A 376 26.18 7.90 -16.55
N GLY A 377 26.58 8.56 -17.64
CA GLY A 377 27.82 9.31 -17.74
C GLY A 377 27.83 10.66 -17.02
N ASP A 378 26.69 11.16 -16.55
CA ASP A 378 26.60 12.44 -15.81
C ASP A 378 26.93 12.28 -14.30
N LEU A 379 27.36 11.09 -13.88
CA LEU A 379 27.73 10.75 -12.49
C LEU A 379 29.21 10.32 -12.35
N ALA A 380 30.06 10.62 -13.35
CA ALA A 380 31.50 10.37 -13.33
C ALA A 380 32.29 11.67 -13.36
#